data_AF-A0A1X7VDH7-F1
#
_entry.id   AF-A0A1X7VDH7-F1
#
_cell.length_a   1.000
_cell.length_b   1.000
_cell.length_c   1.000
_cell.angle_alpha   90.00
_cell.angle_beta   90.00
_cell.angle_gamma   90.00
#
_symmetry.space_group_name_H-M   'P 1'
#
loop_
_entity.id
_entity.type
_entity.pdbx_description
1 polymer ?
#
loop_
_entity_poly.entity_id
_entity_poly.type
_entity_poly.pdbx_seq_one_letter_code
_entity_poly.pdbx_strand_id
1 'polypeptide(L)'
;MDKEDLQHIYEVNDLQEYENNKGSSRPHMIIRETGGAGMGRLASMVLGIGVVLLFISLVAIIATTASILTHLTTLPICDNSQTNTDNIVNPTTNTGTSDSLGGSNAINCSISNVLEGQQNQLGIVQNQIGQLLNATHETASKVNEIRTLANEQAAISVNNTYNIEQVMQTTGNTAQKLVNIVNTLTNLKNTSTSTAGVVDDILLVVDELLELHSDNSTLPYSCEEIKQRQPNSPSGVYLLINPNGNGVTYAYCHMGELCGSGGGWKRIAYIDMSDATQNCPTGFRLYQSGGVRACGRPSSSTASCTSVQFPSNGFSYSQICGRVTGYQYATTDGLASAWPNHNNLNSYYVDGISITRGSPRQHVWSFVSGFSGNVLLASDYTCPCGIGSTQTTQSFVGNNYFCESGNLLNMAQFKLFTSNPLWDGQNCGSVDINCCSAPGIPWFHRTYSVATNDNLELRVCGDQGTGDEDTPFGYYEIYIK
;
A
#
# COMPACT_ATOMS: atom_id res chain seq x y z
N MET A 1 59.07 -10.74 -32.00
CA MET A 1 58.34 -10.84 -33.28
C MET A 1 57.98 -9.41 -33.64
N ASP A 2 58.56 -8.92 -34.72
CA ASP A 2 58.73 -7.51 -35.05
C ASP A 2 57.44 -6.79 -35.47
N LYS A 3 57.49 -5.46 -35.31
CA LYS A 3 56.56 -4.47 -35.85
C LYS A 3 56.63 -4.48 -37.39
N GLU A 4 55.78 -5.24 -38.08
CA GLU A 4 55.55 -4.97 -39.53
C GLU A 4 54.26 -5.52 -40.18
N ASP A 5 53.28 -6.08 -39.44
CA ASP A 5 52.10 -6.71 -40.07
C ASP A 5 50.74 -6.02 -39.80
N LEU A 6 50.71 -4.69 -39.68
CA LEU A 6 49.43 -3.94 -39.68
C LEU A 6 49.36 -2.88 -40.78
N GLN A 7 49.69 -3.29 -42.00
CA GLN A 7 49.48 -2.48 -43.20
C GLN A 7 48.56 -3.19 -44.18
N HIS A 8 47.26 -3.26 -43.85
CA HIS A 8 46.20 -3.49 -44.83
C HIS A 8 44.84 -3.04 -44.29
N ILE A 9 44.57 -1.73 -44.28
CA ILE A 9 43.20 -1.20 -44.33
C ILE A 9 43.19 -0.01 -45.32
N TYR A 10 42.69 -0.33 -46.51
CA TYR A 10 41.94 0.50 -47.46
C TYR A 10 42.55 1.80 -48.00
N GLU A 11 43.01 1.70 -49.25
CA GLU A 11 43.09 2.80 -50.21
C GLU A 11 41.69 3.21 -50.70
N VAL A 12 41.53 4.53 -50.81
CA VAL A 12 40.41 5.26 -51.42
C VAL A 12 40.58 5.26 -52.93
N ASN A 13 39.49 5.05 -53.69
CA ASN A 13 39.44 5.37 -55.11
C ASN A 13 38.27 6.30 -55.42
N ASP A 14 38.58 7.31 -56.23
CA ASP A 14 37.80 8.47 -56.62
C ASP A 14 36.68 8.21 -57.66
N LEU A 15 35.60 9.00 -57.50
CA LEU A 15 34.82 9.80 -58.47
C LEU A 15 34.51 9.31 -59.90
N GLN A 16 33.22 9.33 -60.26
CA GLN A 16 32.61 9.92 -61.48
C GLN A 16 31.06 9.95 -61.32
N GLU A 17 30.43 11.12 -61.13
CA GLU A 17 29.85 12.02 -62.15
C GLU A 17 28.45 11.57 -62.67
N TYR A 18 27.39 12.37 -62.43
CA TYR A 18 26.49 12.92 -63.46
C TYR A 18 25.36 13.79 -62.86
N GLU A 19 24.95 14.77 -63.68
CA GLU A 19 24.29 16.03 -63.36
C GLU A 19 22.76 16.01 -63.12
N ASN A 20 22.33 17.15 -62.58
CA ASN A 20 20.99 17.71 -62.44
C ASN A 20 19.97 17.44 -63.58
N ASN A 21 18.74 17.04 -63.23
CA ASN A 21 17.55 17.89 -63.46
C ASN A 21 16.26 17.39 -62.78
N LYS A 22 15.65 18.32 -62.03
CA LYS A 22 14.20 18.54 -61.77
C LYS A 22 13.28 17.32 -61.60
N GLY A 23 12.86 17.11 -60.35
CA GLY A 23 11.64 16.39 -60.00
C GLY A 23 11.31 16.58 -58.52
N SER A 24 10.41 17.52 -58.24
CA SER A 24 9.83 17.75 -56.91
C SER A 24 9.34 16.43 -56.28
N SER A 25 9.94 16.02 -55.17
CA SER A 25 9.28 15.28 -54.08
C SER A 25 10.24 15.17 -52.91
N ARG A 26 10.05 16.04 -51.90
CA ARG A 26 10.64 15.86 -50.57
C ARG A 26 10.10 14.54 -49.99
N PRO A 27 10.93 13.60 -49.49
CA PRO A 27 10.42 12.56 -48.61
C PRO A 27 9.96 13.24 -47.32
N HIS A 28 8.64 13.27 -47.15
CA HIS A 28 7.97 13.77 -45.94
C HIS A 28 8.42 12.87 -44.79
N MET A 29 9.27 13.40 -43.92
CA MET A 29 9.50 12.81 -42.61
C MET A 29 8.15 12.86 -41.88
N ILE A 30 7.52 11.69 -41.70
CA ILE A 30 6.35 11.55 -40.84
C ILE A 30 6.88 11.65 -39.42
N ILE A 31 6.93 12.87 -38.91
CA ILE A 31 6.93 13.12 -37.47
C ILE A 31 5.59 12.58 -36.99
N ARG A 32 5.62 11.46 -36.27
CA ARG A 32 4.46 11.00 -35.53
C ARG A 32 4.35 11.91 -34.31
N GLU A 33 3.72 13.07 -34.50
CA GLU A 33 3.15 13.81 -33.39
C GLU A 33 2.16 12.88 -32.69
N THR A 34 2.53 12.35 -31.53
CA THR A 34 1.54 11.87 -30.57
C THR A 34 0.82 13.11 -30.04
N GLY A 35 -0.15 13.58 -30.82
CA GLY A 35 -1.03 14.68 -30.47
C GLY A 35 -1.69 14.39 -29.13
N GLY A 36 -1.46 15.30 -28.18
CA GLY A 36 -2.19 15.40 -26.92
C GLY A 36 -3.65 15.77 -27.13
N ALA A 37 -4.42 14.88 -27.78
CA ALA A 37 -5.85 15.02 -28.03
C ALA A 37 -6.70 13.98 -27.27
N GLY A 38 -6.08 13.17 -26.40
CA GLY A 38 -6.78 12.19 -25.56
C GLY A 38 -7.34 12.74 -24.25
N MET A 39 -6.65 13.73 -23.65
CA MET A 39 -6.99 14.21 -22.30
C MET A 39 -8.16 15.21 -22.30
N GLY A 40 -8.30 16.02 -23.35
CA GLY A 40 -9.46 16.91 -23.51
C GLY A 40 -10.78 16.17 -23.74
N ARG A 41 -10.74 15.02 -24.41
CA ARG A 41 -11.92 14.17 -24.63
C ARG A 41 -12.37 13.50 -23.34
N LEU A 42 -11.46 12.91 -22.58
CA LEU A 42 -11.75 12.32 -21.27
C LEU A 42 -12.24 13.36 -20.24
N ALA A 43 -11.60 14.52 -20.16
CA ALA A 43 -12.05 15.60 -19.27
C ALA A 43 -13.44 16.12 -19.65
N SER A 44 -13.73 16.30 -20.95
CA SER A 44 -15.07 16.71 -21.41
C SER A 44 -16.13 15.63 -21.16
N MET A 45 -15.75 14.35 -21.24
CA MET A 45 -16.64 13.22 -21.01
C MET A 45 -16.99 13.09 -19.52
N VAL A 46 -16.01 13.30 -18.62
CA VAL A 46 -16.22 13.32 -17.17
C VAL A 46 -17.06 14.52 -16.74
N LEU A 47 -16.81 15.72 -17.30
CA LEU A 47 -17.65 16.90 -17.07
C LEU A 47 -19.08 16.68 -17.58
N GLY A 48 -19.23 16.07 -18.76
CA GLY A 48 -20.53 15.72 -19.33
C GLY A 48 -21.30 14.73 -18.45
N ILE A 49 -20.65 13.67 -17.97
CA ILE A 49 -21.26 12.70 -17.04
C ILE A 49 -21.65 13.37 -15.72
N GLY A 50 -20.80 14.26 -15.18
CA GLY A 50 -21.10 15.01 -13.95
C GLY A 50 -22.33 15.91 -14.09
N VAL A 51 -22.47 16.62 -15.20
CA VAL A 51 -23.64 17.47 -15.49
C VAL A 51 -24.91 16.62 -15.67
N VAL A 52 -24.81 15.47 -16.33
CA VAL A 52 -25.94 14.55 -16.51
C VAL A 52 -26.40 13.97 -15.17
N LEU A 53 -25.49 13.57 -14.29
CA LEU A 53 -25.82 13.08 -12.95
C LEU A 53 -26.46 14.17 -12.08
N LEU A 54 -25.97 15.41 -12.16
CA LEU A 54 -26.60 16.57 -11.52
C LEU A 54 -28.03 16.78 -12.03
N PHE A 55 -28.25 16.68 -13.34
CA PHE A 55 -29.58 16.86 -13.93
C PHE A 55 -30.55 15.74 -13.52
N ILE A 56 -30.09 14.48 -13.49
CA ILE A 56 -30.87 13.34 -12.99
C ILE A 56 -31.25 13.53 -11.52
N SER A 57 -30.31 14.01 -10.69
CA SER A 57 -30.57 14.28 -9.28
C SER A 57 -31.60 15.40 -9.09
N LEU A 58 -31.54 16.47 -9.91
CA LEU A 58 -32.51 17.56 -9.88
C LEU A 58 -33.91 17.09 -10.28
N VAL A 59 -34.01 16.27 -11.33
CA VAL A 59 -35.30 15.69 -11.78
C VAL A 59 -35.89 14.77 -10.71
N ALA A 60 -35.05 13.97 -10.02
CA ALA A 60 -35.51 13.14 -8.92
C ALA A 60 -36.04 13.97 -7.73
N ILE A 61 -35.40 15.10 -7.41
CA ILE A 61 -35.87 16.02 -6.36
C ILE A 61 -37.20 16.69 -6.77
N ILE A 62 -37.35 17.08 -8.03
CA ILE A 62 -38.61 17.67 -8.53
C ILE A 62 -39.74 16.61 -8.51
N ALA A 63 -39.45 15.36 -8.86
CA ALA A 63 -40.44 14.28 -8.84
C ALA A 63 -40.90 13.93 -7.41
N THR A 64 -39.98 13.88 -6.43
CA THR A 64 -40.35 13.62 -5.04
C THR A 64 -41.13 14.78 -4.42
N THR A 65 -40.74 16.03 -4.70
CA THR A 65 -41.48 17.21 -4.23
C THR A 65 -42.87 17.31 -4.87
N ALA A 66 -43.03 16.96 -6.15
CA ALA A 66 -44.34 16.87 -6.80
C ALA A 66 -45.23 15.77 -6.19
N SER A 67 -44.66 14.60 -5.90
CA SER A 67 -45.39 13.49 -5.26
C SER A 67 -45.87 13.83 -3.85
N ILE A 68 -45.07 14.58 -3.08
CA ILE A 68 -45.44 15.08 -1.75
C ILE A 68 -46.57 16.12 -1.89
N LEU A 69 -46.47 17.04 -2.86
CA LEU A 69 -47.49 18.06 -3.10
C LEU A 69 -48.85 17.45 -3.50
N THR A 70 -48.86 16.41 -4.33
CA THR A 70 -50.09 15.68 -4.69
C THR A 70 -50.73 14.98 -3.49
N HIS A 71 -49.93 14.46 -2.55
CA HIS A 71 -50.44 13.86 -1.31
C HIS A 71 -51.03 14.89 -0.33
N LEU A 72 -50.46 16.11 -0.27
CA LEU A 72 -51.00 17.22 0.53
C LEU A 72 -52.36 17.71 0.01
N THR A 73 -52.60 17.67 -1.30
CA THR A 73 -53.88 18.10 -1.90
C THR A 73 -55.03 17.10 -1.74
N THR A 74 -54.76 15.87 -1.28
CA THR A 74 -55.78 14.83 -1.04
C THR A 74 -56.25 14.73 0.41
N LEU A 75 -55.75 15.59 1.31
CA LEU A 75 -56.21 15.63 2.70
C LEU A 75 -57.59 16.32 2.79
N PRO A 76 -58.58 15.74 3.51
CA PRO A 76 -59.87 16.38 3.69
C PRO A 76 -59.72 17.70 4.46
N ILE A 77 -60.11 18.81 3.84
CA ILE A 77 -60.13 20.14 4.46
C ILE A 77 -61.41 20.24 5.30
N CYS A 78 -61.28 20.46 6.61
CA CYS A 78 -62.42 20.76 7.48
C CYS A 78 -62.93 22.18 7.19
N ASP A 79 -64.15 22.30 6.68
CA ASP A 79 -64.85 23.58 6.49
C ASP A 79 -65.56 23.98 7.79
N ASN A 80 -65.12 25.05 8.44
CA ASN A 80 -65.79 25.64 9.60
C ASN A 80 -66.72 26.76 9.14
N SER A 81 -67.89 26.40 8.64
CA SER A 81 -69.02 27.33 8.53
C SER A 81 -70.08 27.02 9.57
N GLN A 82 -70.06 27.74 10.70
CA GLN A 82 -71.28 28.20 11.39
C GLN A 82 -70.97 29.24 12.46
N THR A 83 -71.17 30.50 12.05
CA THR A 83 -71.90 31.58 12.75
C THR A 83 -71.92 31.61 14.29
N ASN A 84 -71.27 32.67 14.79
CA ASN A 84 -71.57 33.39 16.03
C ASN A 84 -73.09 33.52 16.29
N THR A 85 -73.55 33.11 17.48
CA THR A 85 -74.50 33.87 18.30
C THR A 85 -74.28 33.56 19.78
N ASP A 86 -74.15 34.62 20.57
CA ASP A 86 -74.07 34.65 22.03
C ASP A 86 -75.23 33.91 22.72
N ASN A 87 -74.96 33.26 23.86
CA ASN A 87 -75.61 33.61 25.13
C ASN A 87 -75.02 32.86 26.34
N ILE A 88 -74.76 33.65 27.38
CA ILE A 88 -74.39 33.29 28.74
C ILE A 88 -75.61 32.70 29.46
N VAL A 89 -75.44 31.64 30.28
CA VAL A 89 -75.96 31.47 31.67
C VAL A 89 -75.52 30.11 32.25
N ASN A 90 -75.26 30.14 33.56
CA ASN A 90 -74.59 29.16 34.43
C ASN A 90 -75.55 28.02 34.93
N PRO A 91 -75.13 27.09 35.84
CA PRO A 91 -75.35 25.65 35.72
C PRO A 91 -76.47 25.09 36.64
N THR A 92 -77.00 23.88 36.38
CA THR A 92 -77.61 22.99 37.41
C THR A 92 -78.04 21.60 36.89
N THR A 93 -77.57 20.57 37.61
CA THR A 93 -78.24 19.32 38.08
C THR A 93 -78.99 18.32 37.16
N ASN A 94 -78.50 17.07 37.22
CA ASN A 94 -79.17 15.77 37.42
C ASN A 94 -80.15 15.13 36.41
N THR A 95 -79.78 13.87 36.06
CA THR A 95 -80.56 12.60 35.97
C THR A 95 -81.60 12.36 34.86
N GLY A 96 -81.50 11.16 34.24
CA GLY A 96 -82.57 10.44 33.52
C GLY A 96 -82.19 9.99 32.09
N THR A 97 -81.63 8.79 31.92
CA THR A 97 -82.26 7.56 31.35
C THR A 97 -82.66 7.59 29.86
N SER A 98 -81.98 6.72 29.10
CA SER A 98 -82.42 5.89 27.93
C SER A 98 -83.23 6.54 26.80
N ASP A 99 -82.68 6.58 25.58
CA ASP A 99 -83.02 5.58 24.55
C ASP A 99 -82.12 5.67 23.29
N SER A 100 -82.23 4.64 22.48
CA SER A 100 -81.37 4.13 21.41
C SER A 100 -81.13 4.94 20.12
N LEU A 101 -80.16 4.40 19.35
CA LEU A 101 -80.08 4.27 17.88
C LEU A 101 -79.45 5.42 17.05
N GLY A 102 -78.43 5.04 16.27
CA GLY A 102 -78.06 5.72 15.02
C GLY A 102 -76.60 6.13 14.95
N GLY A 103 -75.79 5.33 14.25
CA GLY A 103 -74.35 5.53 14.13
C GLY A 103 -73.94 6.84 13.45
N SER A 104 -72.79 7.34 13.87
CA SER A 104 -71.84 8.11 13.08
C SER A 104 -70.52 8.05 13.83
N ASN A 105 -69.49 7.46 13.24
CA ASN A 105 -68.12 7.58 13.74
C ASN A 105 -67.74 9.06 13.67
N ALA A 106 -67.97 9.80 14.74
CA ALA A 106 -67.44 11.13 14.91
C ALA A 106 -65.91 11.01 14.94
N ILE A 107 -65.26 11.48 13.88
CA ILE A 107 -63.82 11.65 13.82
C ILE A 107 -63.47 12.67 14.90
N ASN A 108 -62.88 12.20 16.00
CA ASN A 108 -62.42 13.04 17.09
C ASN A 108 -61.16 13.81 16.65
N CYS A 109 -61.36 14.99 16.05
CA CYS A 109 -60.30 15.95 15.77
C CYS A 109 -59.93 16.74 17.04
N SER A 110 -59.25 16.07 17.97
CA SER A 110 -58.61 16.76 19.10
C SER A 110 -57.38 17.52 18.57
N ILE A 111 -57.38 18.86 18.70
CA ILE A 111 -56.26 19.77 18.32
C ILE A 111 -54.91 19.28 18.88
N SER A 112 -54.92 18.58 20.02
CA SER A 112 -53.75 17.98 20.66
C SER A 112 -53.00 16.99 19.75
N ASN A 113 -53.70 16.14 18.99
CA ASN A 113 -53.07 15.11 18.15
C ASN A 113 -52.40 15.72 16.91
N VAL A 114 -52.93 16.83 16.39
CA VAL A 114 -52.34 17.55 15.25
C VAL A 114 -51.08 18.29 15.70
N LEU A 115 -51.09 18.87 16.90
CA LEU A 115 -49.95 19.60 17.44
C LEU A 115 -48.78 18.67 17.81
N GLU A 116 -49.05 17.50 18.40
CA GLU A 116 -48.04 16.46 18.65
C GLU A 116 -47.47 15.89 17.34
N GLY A 117 -48.32 15.67 16.33
CA GLY A 117 -47.89 15.26 15.00
C GLY A 117 -46.98 16.28 14.31
N GLN A 118 -47.30 17.58 14.44
CA GLN A 118 -46.47 18.67 13.90
C GLN A 118 -45.15 18.85 14.64
N GLN A 119 -45.13 18.68 15.98
CA GLN A 119 -43.89 18.75 16.76
C GLN A 119 -42.93 17.59 16.42
N ASN A 120 -43.45 16.38 16.22
CA ASN A 120 -42.63 15.23 15.86
C ASN A 120 -42.03 15.38 14.44
N GLN A 121 -42.81 15.89 13.48
CA GLN A 121 -42.33 16.20 12.13
C GLN A 121 -41.27 17.32 12.14
N LEU A 122 -41.45 18.36 12.96
CA LEU A 122 -40.46 19.44 13.11
C LEU A 122 -39.13 18.92 13.67
N GLY A 123 -39.17 17.99 14.63
CA GLY A 123 -37.97 17.36 15.19
C GLY A 123 -37.20 16.50 14.16
N ILE A 124 -37.92 15.77 13.31
CA ILE A 124 -37.31 14.99 12.20
C ILE A 124 -36.62 15.92 11.21
N VAL A 125 -37.29 17.01 10.81
CA VAL A 125 -36.74 18.01 9.88
C VAL A 125 -35.50 18.69 10.48
N GLN A 126 -35.51 19.02 11.77
CA GLN A 126 -34.34 19.60 12.46
C GLN A 126 -33.14 18.64 12.46
N ASN A 127 -33.37 17.34 12.68
CA ASN A 127 -32.30 16.34 12.66
C ASN A 127 -31.71 16.19 11.24
N GLN A 128 -32.56 16.12 10.21
CA GLN A 128 -32.12 16.07 8.81
C GLN A 128 -31.32 17.32 8.40
N ILE A 129 -31.74 18.50 8.86
CA ILE A 129 -31.01 19.76 8.65
C ILE A 129 -29.63 19.70 9.33
N GLY A 130 -29.55 19.15 10.55
CA GLY A 130 -28.28 18.97 11.26
C GLY A 130 -27.32 18.02 10.54
N GLN A 131 -27.82 16.89 10.03
CA GLN A 131 -27.03 15.95 9.22
C GLN A 131 -26.53 16.60 7.93
N LEU A 132 -27.38 17.37 7.25
CA LEU A 132 -27.02 18.09 6.04
C LEU A 132 -25.95 19.16 6.29
N LEU A 133 -26.07 19.93 7.39
CA LEU A 133 -25.08 20.91 7.80
C LEU A 133 -23.71 20.26 8.08
N ASN A 134 -23.69 19.13 8.79
CA ASN A 134 -22.45 18.40 9.05
C ASN A 134 -21.81 17.87 7.77
N ALA A 135 -22.60 17.28 6.87
CA ALA A 135 -22.10 16.81 5.57
C ALA A 135 -21.57 17.97 4.71
N THR A 136 -22.21 19.14 4.78
CA THR A 136 -21.78 20.36 4.07
C THR A 136 -20.45 20.88 4.63
N HIS A 137 -20.29 20.89 5.96
CA HIS A 137 -19.04 21.26 6.62
C HIS A 137 -17.90 20.29 6.29
N GLU A 138 -18.16 18.98 6.30
CA GLU A 138 -17.19 17.97 5.93
C GLU A 138 -16.75 18.12 4.46
N THR A 139 -17.72 18.39 3.57
CA THR A 139 -17.44 18.65 2.15
C THR A 139 -16.58 19.90 1.98
N ALA A 140 -16.88 20.99 2.70
CA ALA A 140 -16.07 22.21 2.68
C ALA A 140 -14.64 21.96 3.17
N SER A 141 -14.46 21.12 4.21
CA SER A 141 -13.14 20.72 4.70
C SER A 141 -12.35 19.96 3.63
N LYS A 142 -12.97 18.96 2.99
CA LYS A 142 -12.34 18.17 1.91
C LYS A 142 -11.98 19.03 0.69
N VAL A 143 -12.84 20.00 0.33
CA VAL A 143 -12.53 20.97 -0.74
C VAL A 143 -11.33 21.84 -0.37
N ASN A 144 -11.21 22.22 0.90
CA ASN A 144 -10.06 22.98 1.39
C ASN A 144 -8.76 22.14 1.39
N GLU A 145 -8.82 20.85 1.72
CA GLU A 145 -7.71 19.90 1.59
C GLU A 145 -7.26 19.75 0.13
N ILE A 146 -8.21 19.57 -0.80
CA ILE A 146 -7.93 19.50 -2.24
C ILE A 146 -7.24 20.78 -2.73
N ARG A 147 -7.67 21.95 -2.25
CA ARG A 147 -7.03 23.23 -2.58
C ARG A 147 -5.59 23.29 -2.09
N THR A 148 -5.32 22.78 -0.89
CA THR A 148 -3.95 22.73 -0.33
C THR A 148 -3.06 21.79 -1.14
N LEU A 149 -3.55 20.58 -1.44
CA LEU A 149 -2.87 19.61 -2.32
C LEU A 149 -2.58 20.19 -3.72
N ALA A 150 -3.54 20.91 -4.30
CA ALA A 150 -3.35 21.57 -5.61
C ALA A 150 -2.26 22.66 -5.56
N ASN A 151 -2.19 23.43 -4.47
CA ASN A 151 -1.15 24.45 -4.28
C ASN A 151 0.24 23.82 -4.07
N GLU A 152 0.34 22.73 -3.31
CA GLU A 152 1.57 21.96 -3.14
C GLU A 152 2.05 21.38 -4.47
N GLN A 153 1.15 20.80 -5.25
CA GLN A 153 1.46 20.26 -6.58
C GLN A 153 1.92 21.36 -7.55
N ALA A 154 1.32 22.56 -7.48
CA ALA A 154 1.75 23.71 -8.27
C ALA A 154 3.16 24.18 -7.88
N ALA A 155 3.47 24.22 -6.57
CA ALA A 155 4.81 24.58 -6.10
C ALA A 155 5.88 23.58 -6.55
N ILE A 156 5.58 22.27 -6.51
CA ILE A 156 6.47 21.21 -7.04
C ILE A 156 6.70 21.41 -8.55
N SER A 157 5.64 21.70 -9.30
CA SER A 157 5.75 21.95 -10.75
C SER A 157 6.63 23.16 -11.08
N VAL A 158 6.53 24.25 -10.31
CA VAL A 158 7.39 25.44 -10.48
C VAL A 158 8.85 25.11 -10.17
N ASN A 159 9.12 24.37 -9.08
CA ASN A 159 10.48 23.98 -8.71
C ASN A 159 11.12 23.06 -9.76
N ASN A 160 10.36 22.12 -10.32
CA ASN A 160 10.82 21.27 -11.42
C ASN A 160 11.15 22.08 -12.68
N THR A 161 10.35 23.10 -12.99
CA THR A 161 10.60 24.00 -14.14
C THR A 161 11.90 24.77 -13.95
N TYR A 162 12.15 25.29 -12.74
CA TYR A 162 13.41 25.97 -12.40
C TYR A 162 14.63 25.04 -12.53
N ASN A 163 14.53 23.79 -12.04
CA ASN A 163 15.60 22.81 -12.18
C ASN A 163 15.90 22.45 -13.65
N ILE A 164 14.86 22.35 -14.49
CA ILE A 164 15.02 22.11 -15.92
C ILE A 164 15.74 23.27 -16.60
N GLU A 165 15.42 24.52 -16.26
CA GLU A 165 16.12 25.71 -16.78
C GLU A 165 17.60 25.71 -16.38
N GLN A 166 17.92 25.37 -15.12
CA GLN A 166 19.30 25.25 -14.65
C GLN A 166 20.08 24.15 -15.38
N VAL A 167 19.45 23.00 -15.61
CA VAL A 167 20.04 21.90 -16.39
C VAL A 167 20.26 22.32 -17.85
N MET A 168 19.30 23.01 -18.47
CA MET A 168 19.44 23.53 -19.83
C MET A 168 20.58 24.55 -19.95
N GLN A 169 20.70 25.49 -19.01
CA GLN A 169 21.79 26.47 -18.99
C GLN A 169 23.16 25.80 -18.78
N THR A 170 23.24 24.86 -17.83
CA THR A 170 24.48 24.12 -17.56
C THR A 170 24.90 23.27 -18.75
N THR A 171 23.94 22.62 -19.43
CA THR A 171 24.18 21.83 -20.63
C THR A 171 24.64 22.72 -21.79
N GLY A 172 24.00 23.88 -21.98
CA GLY A 172 24.41 24.88 -22.98
C GLY A 172 25.83 25.41 -22.75
N ASN A 173 26.17 25.73 -21.51
CA ASN A 173 27.51 26.19 -21.14
C ASN A 173 28.57 25.10 -21.36
N THR A 174 28.25 23.85 -21.05
CA THR A 174 29.14 22.70 -21.28
C THR A 174 29.34 22.44 -22.78
N ALA A 175 28.27 22.51 -23.58
CA ALA A 175 28.37 22.40 -25.04
C ALA A 175 29.25 23.51 -25.64
N GLN A 176 29.15 24.74 -25.15
CA GLN A 176 30.00 25.85 -25.59
C GLN A 176 31.47 25.63 -25.21
N LYS A 177 31.74 25.15 -23.99
CA LYS A 177 33.10 24.78 -23.57
C LYS A 177 33.67 23.67 -24.46
N LEU A 178 32.85 22.68 -24.82
CA LEU A 178 33.26 21.60 -25.72
C LEU A 178 33.59 22.11 -27.13
N VAL A 179 32.77 23.01 -27.68
CA VAL A 179 33.06 23.68 -28.96
C VAL A 179 34.37 24.48 -28.88
N ASN A 180 34.62 25.18 -27.78
CA ASN A 180 35.87 25.92 -27.59
C ASN A 180 37.08 24.99 -27.51
N ILE A 181 36.95 23.83 -26.85
CA ILE A 181 37.98 22.78 -26.80
C ILE A 181 38.24 22.25 -28.22
N VAL A 182 37.20 21.89 -28.97
CA VAL A 182 37.32 21.38 -30.35
C VAL A 182 38.00 22.41 -31.26
N ASN A 183 37.63 23.68 -31.16
CA ASN A 183 38.27 24.76 -31.93
C ASN A 183 39.75 24.95 -31.53
N THR A 184 40.06 24.84 -30.24
CA THR A 184 41.45 24.93 -29.75
C THR A 184 42.28 23.75 -30.25
N LEU A 185 41.78 22.52 -30.18
CA LEU A 185 42.44 21.33 -30.73
C LEU A 185 42.61 21.42 -32.25
N THR A 186 41.63 21.97 -32.97
CA THR A 186 41.71 22.16 -34.43
C THR A 186 42.80 23.16 -34.81
N ASN A 187 42.99 24.20 -34.01
CA ASN A 187 44.08 25.16 -34.21
C ASN A 187 45.46 24.60 -33.81
N LEU A 188 45.51 23.75 -32.79
CA LEU A 188 46.73 23.02 -32.40
C LEU A 188 47.17 22.01 -33.47
N LYS A 189 46.21 21.34 -34.14
CA LYS A 189 46.46 20.46 -35.29
C LYS A 189 47.14 21.19 -36.45
N ASN A 190 46.86 22.48 -36.63
CA ASN A 190 47.43 23.30 -37.71
C ASN A 190 48.82 23.88 -37.39
N THR A 191 49.33 23.74 -36.16
CA THR A 191 50.61 24.30 -35.72
C THR A 191 51.62 23.18 -35.43
N SER A 192 51.97 22.42 -36.47
CA SER A 192 52.74 21.18 -36.41
C SER A 192 54.27 21.38 -36.28
N THR A 193 54.78 21.78 -35.10
CA THR A 193 56.19 21.47 -34.74
C THR A 193 56.56 21.45 -33.24
N SER A 194 55.71 21.88 -32.28
CA SER A 194 56.14 22.03 -30.86
C SER A 194 55.32 21.26 -29.81
N THR A 195 54.57 20.23 -30.20
CA THR A 195 53.45 19.72 -29.37
C THR A 195 53.62 18.29 -28.83
N ALA A 196 54.75 17.61 -29.07
CA ALA A 196 54.92 16.21 -28.65
C ALA A 196 54.86 16.02 -27.12
N GLY A 197 55.38 16.96 -26.32
CA GLY A 197 55.34 16.87 -24.85
C GLY A 197 53.98 17.25 -24.24
N VAL A 198 53.29 18.23 -24.83
CA VAL A 198 51.98 18.70 -24.30
C VAL A 198 50.86 17.70 -24.62
N VAL A 199 50.97 16.96 -25.73
CA VAL A 199 50.01 15.89 -26.05
C VAL A 199 50.14 14.73 -25.07
N ASP A 200 51.36 14.37 -24.66
CA ASP A 200 51.59 13.28 -23.69
C ASP A 200 51.02 13.63 -22.32
N ASP A 201 51.26 14.85 -21.82
CA ASP A 201 50.71 15.33 -20.54
C ASP A 201 49.18 15.43 -20.56
N ILE A 202 48.58 15.83 -21.68
CA ILE A 202 47.12 15.86 -21.85
C ILE A 202 46.54 14.44 -21.93
N LEU A 203 47.22 13.51 -22.60
CA LEU A 203 46.80 12.12 -22.69
C LEU A 203 46.81 11.47 -21.30
N LEU A 204 47.83 11.76 -20.50
CA LEU A 204 47.98 11.26 -19.12
C LEU A 204 46.87 11.80 -18.20
N VAL A 205 46.54 13.08 -18.32
CA VAL A 205 45.41 13.69 -17.58
C VAL A 205 44.06 13.15 -18.05
N VAL A 206 43.91 12.85 -19.35
CA VAL A 206 42.69 12.24 -19.90
C VAL A 206 42.54 10.79 -19.46
N ASP A 207 43.62 10.01 -19.40
CA ASP A 207 43.62 8.65 -18.87
C ASP A 207 43.32 8.63 -17.36
N GLU A 208 43.89 9.57 -16.59
CA GLU A 208 43.60 9.73 -15.15
C GLU A 208 42.14 10.17 -14.91
N LEU A 209 41.59 11.05 -15.76
CA LEU A 209 40.17 11.43 -15.75
C LEU A 209 39.24 10.30 -16.20
N LEU A 210 39.68 9.44 -17.12
CA LEU A 210 38.96 8.26 -17.57
C LEU A 210 38.93 7.19 -16.48
N GLU A 211 40.04 6.95 -15.77
CA GLU A 211 40.08 6.05 -14.60
C GLU A 211 39.15 6.56 -13.48
N LEU A 212 39.17 7.87 -13.19
CA LEU A 212 38.27 8.49 -12.20
C LEU A 212 36.78 8.43 -12.59
N HIS A 213 36.44 8.43 -13.88
CA HIS A 213 35.05 8.22 -14.36
C HIS A 213 34.65 6.74 -14.44
N SER A 214 35.61 5.84 -14.64
CA SER A 214 35.36 4.41 -14.80
C SER A 214 34.97 3.75 -13.48
N ASP A 215 35.56 4.17 -12.36
CA ASP A 215 35.21 3.64 -11.03
C ASP A 215 33.82 4.09 -10.53
N ASN A 216 33.28 5.19 -11.07
CA ASN A 216 31.99 5.78 -10.66
C ASN A 216 30.84 5.52 -11.66
N SER A 217 31.10 4.93 -12.82
CA SER A 217 30.11 4.76 -13.91
C SER A 217 29.52 3.34 -14.01
N THR A 218 30.01 2.39 -13.21
CA THR A 218 29.39 1.06 -13.13
C THR A 218 28.17 1.11 -12.23
N LEU A 219 27.02 0.70 -12.76
CA LEU A 219 25.80 0.54 -11.96
C LEU A 219 26.06 -0.44 -10.81
N PRO A 220 25.55 -0.18 -9.61
CA PRO A 220 25.77 -1.05 -8.46
C PRO A 220 25.02 -2.38 -8.63
N TYR A 221 25.59 -3.47 -8.13
CA TYR A 221 24.97 -4.79 -8.05
C TYR A 221 24.08 -4.96 -6.83
N SER A 222 24.27 -4.17 -5.76
CA SER A 222 23.51 -4.32 -4.53
C SER A 222 23.27 -3.00 -3.80
N CYS A 223 22.28 -2.99 -2.90
CA CYS A 223 22.06 -1.88 -1.99
C CYS A 223 23.26 -1.67 -1.05
N GLU A 224 23.94 -2.75 -0.67
CA GLU A 224 25.15 -2.70 0.15
C GLU A 224 26.29 -1.99 -0.56
N GLU A 225 26.50 -2.28 -1.84
CA GLU A 225 27.51 -1.61 -2.65
C GLU A 225 27.22 -0.10 -2.78
N ILE A 226 25.96 0.29 -2.96
CA ILE A 226 25.57 1.71 -2.95
C ILE A 226 25.95 2.34 -1.62
N LYS A 227 25.61 1.68 -0.50
CA LYS A 227 25.91 2.21 0.83
C LYS A 227 27.41 2.33 1.08
N GLN A 228 28.23 1.42 0.55
CA GLN A 228 29.68 1.47 0.66
C GLN A 228 30.30 2.59 -0.19
N ARG A 229 29.88 2.73 -1.46
CA ARG A 229 30.37 3.77 -2.36
C ARG A 229 29.89 5.17 -1.95
N GLN A 230 28.66 5.27 -1.44
CA GLN A 230 28.00 6.51 -1.06
C GLN A 230 27.32 6.37 0.31
N PRO A 231 28.07 6.51 1.42
CA PRO A 231 27.54 6.30 2.78
C PRO A 231 26.35 7.18 3.16
N ASN A 232 26.23 8.37 2.55
CA ASN A 232 25.15 9.32 2.82
C ASN A 232 23.90 9.10 1.94
N SER A 233 23.87 8.02 1.15
CA SER A 233 22.70 7.67 0.32
C SER A 233 21.43 7.53 1.18
N PRO A 234 20.31 8.17 0.80
CA PRO A 234 19.04 8.02 1.51
C PRO A 234 18.35 6.68 1.19
N SER A 235 17.40 6.25 2.00
CA SER A 235 16.54 5.10 1.62
C SER A 235 15.66 5.48 0.43
N GLY A 236 15.48 4.56 -0.52
CA GLY A 236 14.73 4.85 -1.74
C GLY A 236 14.80 3.74 -2.78
N VAL A 237 14.24 4.00 -3.96
CA VAL A 237 14.32 3.08 -5.10
C VAL A 237 15.58 3.39 -5.91
N TYR A 238 16.40 2.36 -6.13
CA TYR A 238 17.65 2.43 -6.88
C TYR A 238 17.62 1.49 -8.09
N LEU A 239 18.40 1.81 -9.12
CA LEU A 239 18.72 0.88 -10.19
C LEU A 239 19.90 0.01 -9.76
N LEU A 240 19.73 -1.31 -9.88
CA LEU A 240 20.76 -2.31 -9.65
C LEU A 240 21.00 -3.12 -10.93
N ILE A 241 22.22 -3.62 -11.13
CA ILE A 241 22.47 -4.63 -12.17
C ILE A 241 21.70 -5.90 -11.83
N ASN A 242 21.04 -6.49 -12.83
CA ASN A 242 20.34 -7.76 -12.65
C ASN A 242 21.35 -8.92 -12.58
N PRO A 243 21.42 -9.70 -11.49
CA PRO A 243 22.34 -10.83 -11.38
C PRO A 243 22.08 -11.94 -12.40
N ASN A 244 20.85 -12.03 -12.94
CA ASN A 244 20.43 -13.10 -13.85
C ASN A 244 20.64 -12.79 -15.35
N GLY A 245 21.24 -11.65 -15.74
CA GLY A 245 21.54 -11.34 -17.15
C GLY A 245 21.85 -9.87 -17.45
N ASN A 246 22.05 -9.53 -18.73
CA ASN A 246 22.34 -8.15 -19.15
C ASN A 246 21.11 -7.25 -18.99
N GLY A 247 21.10 -6.43 -17.95
CA GLY A 247 20.06 -5.44 -17.71
C GLY A 247 20.11 -4.85 -16.31
N VAL A 248 19.07 -4.08 -15.99
CA VAL A 248 18.91 -3.39 -14.72
C VAL A 248 17.58 -3.78 -14.07
N THR A 249 17.50 -3.70 -12.76
CA THR A 249 16.26 -3.85 -12.00
C THR A 249 16.12 -2.71 -11.01
N TYR A 250 14.88 -2.29 -10.77
CA TYR A 250 14.58 -1.37 -9.67
C TYR A 250 14.47 -2.17 -8.37
N ALA A 251 15.09 -1.67 -7.31
CA ALA A 251 14.98 -2.25 -5.98
C ALA A 251 14.87 -1.13 -4.94
N TYR A 252 14.02 -1.33 -3.94
CA TYR A 252 14.02 -0.44 -2.78
C TYR A 252 15.18 -0.82 -1.86
N CYS A 253 16.07 0.13 -1.63
CA CYS A 253 17.20 0.01 -0.72
C CYS A 253 16.90 0.79 0.56
N HIS A 254 16.94 0.10 1.69
CA HIS A 254 16.93 0.74 3.00
C HIS A 254 18.38 1.04 3.41
N MET A 255 18.71 2.34 3.49
CA MET A 255 20.05 2.83 3.78
C MET A 255 20.27 3.22 5.25
N GLY A 256 19.23 3.13 6.08
CA GLY A 256 19.31 3.24 7.53
C GLY A 256 19.71 1.93 8.21
N GLU A 257 19.81 1.95 9.54
CA GLU A 257 20.07 0.74 10.33
C GLU A 257 18.83 -0.16 10.39
N LEU A 258 19.02 -1.47 10.17
CA LEU A 258 18.00 -2.50 10.39
C LEU A 258 18.64 -3.69 11.11
N CYS A 259 17.93 -4.23 12.10
CA CYS A 259 18.39 -5.40 12.87
C CYS A 259 19.81 -5.25 13.47
N GLY A 260 20.17 -4.05 13.95
CA GLY A 260 21.51 -3.79 14.51
C GLY A 260 22.64 -3.79 13.48
N SER A 261 22.32 -3.81 12.19
CA SER A 261 23.28 -3.75 11.08
C SER A 261 23.05 -2.47 10.28
N GLY A 262 24.15 -1.85 9.84
CA GLY A 262 24.08 -0.64 9.01
C GLY A 262 23.27 -0.85 7.72
N GLY A 263 23.01 0.26 7.02
CA GLY A 263 22.21 0.26 5.78
C GLY A 263 22.77 -0.56 4.62
N GLY A 264 22.07 -0.52 3.49
CA GLY A 264 22.39 -1.34 2.32
C GLY A 264 21.50 -2.57 2.18
N TRP A 265 20.31 -2.53 2.79
CA TRP A 265 19.34 -3.62 2.78
C TRP A 265 18.43 -3.54 1.56
N LYS A 266 18.33 -4.62 0.79
CA LYS A 266 17.40 -4.72 -0.34
C LYS A 266 16.06 -5.27 0.12
N ARG A 267 14.96 -4.53 -0.09
CA ARG A 267 13.61 -5.04 0.20
C ARG A 267 13.23 -6.10 -0.81
N ILE A 268 12.80 -7.26 -0.31
CA ILE A 268 12.36 -8.40 -1.14
C ILE A 268 10.86 -8.65 -1.02
N ALA A 269 10.23 -8.25 0.08
CA ALA A 269 8.80 -8.37 0.27
C ALA A 269 8.25 -7.16 1.04
N TYR A 270 7.06 -6.72 0.65
CA TYR A 270 6.31 -5.68 1.33
C TYR A 270 4.81 -5.89 1.10
N ILE A 271 4.02 -5.78 2.17
CA ILE A 271 2.58 -5.57 2.09
C ILE A 271 2.15 -4.70 3.28
N ASP A 272 1.17 -3.85 3.03
CA ASP A 272 0.48 -3.08 4.05
C ASP A 272 -1.02 -3.06 3.71
N MET A 273 -1.79 -3.89 4.43
CA MET A 273 -3.23 -4.01 4.18
C MET A 273 -4.04 -2.83 4.73
N SER A 274 -3.41 -1.91 5.49
CA SER A 274 -4.03 -0.63 5.84
C SER A 274 -4.19 0.27 4.60
N ASP A 275 -3.31 0.10 3.61
CA ASP A 275 -3.48 0.68 2.28
C ASP A 275 -4.61 -0.04 1.54
N ALA A 276 -5.73 0.67 1.37
CA ALA A 276 -6.92 0.17 0.70
C ALA A 276 -6.67 -0.27 -0.76
N THR A 277 -5.58 0.17 -1.39
CA THR A 277 -5.23 -0.20 -2.76
C THR A 277 -4.52 -1.55 -2.86
N GLN A 278 -3.97 -2.05 -1.75
CA GLN A 278 -3.30 -3.36 -1.72
C GLN A 278 -4.31 -4.48 -1.55
N ASN A 279 -4.04 -5.62 -2.20
CA ASN A 279 -4.87 -6.82 -2.14
C ASN A 279 -4.07 -7.98 -1.58
N CYS A 280 -4.78 -8.96 -1.01
CA CYS A 280 -4.12 -10.17 -0.55
C CYS A 280 -3.38 -10.88 -1.69
N PRO A 281 -2.18 -11.44 -1.43
CA PRO A 281 -1.46 -12.20 -2.44
C PRO A 281 -2.31 -13.37 -2.95
N THR A 282 -2.06 -13.79 -4.20
CA THR A 282 -2.77 -14.91 -4.80
C THR A 282 -2.73 -16.13 -3.89
N GLY A 283 -3.90 -16.75 -3.68
CA GLY A 283 -4.06 -17.90 -2.80
C GLY A 283 -4.48 -17.54 -1.38
N PHE A 284 -4.41 -16.29 -0.96
CA PHE A 284 -4.90 -15.86 0.36
C PHE A 284 -6.32 -15.29 0.28
N ARG A 285 -7.09 -15.46 1.36
CA ARG A 285 -8.41 -14.83 1.52
C ARG A 285 -8.32 -13.54 2.32
N LEU A 286 -9.17 -12.58 1.99
CA LEU A 286 -9.32 -11.34 2.75
C LEU A 286 -10.16 -11.58 4.00
N TYR A 287 -9.61 -11.21 5.15
CA TYR A 287 -10.34 -10.91 6.37
C TYR A 287 -10.60 -9.41 6.43
N GLN A 288 -11.83 -9.04 6.78
CA GLN A 288 -12.20 -7.66 6.99
C GLN A 288 -13.20 -7.55 8.14
N SER A 289 -12.75 -6.99 9.26
CA SER A 289 -13.56 -6.80 10.46
C SER A 289 -12.94 -5.70 11.32
N GLY A 290 -13.75 -4.96 12.09
CA GLY A 290 -13.25 -3.95 13.03
C GLY A 290 -12.36 -2.86 12.42
N GLY A 291 -12.55 -2.55 11.12
CA GLY A 291 -11.69 -1.60 10.39
C GLY A 291 -10.33 -2.17 9.93
N VAL A 292 -10.01 -3.41 10.28
CA VAL A 292 -8.77 -4.09 9.89
C VAL A 292 -8.99 -4.95 8.66
N ARG A 293 -8.02 -4.92 7.74
CA ARG A 293 -7.90 -5.83 6.60
C ARG A 293 -6.67 -6.70 6.80
N ALA A 294 -6.81 -8.00 6.59
CA ALA A 294 -5.72 -8.96 6.74
C ALA A 294 -5.89 -10.15 5.77
N CYS A 295 -4.81 -10.91 5.56
CA CYS A 295 -4.76 -11.98 4.57
C CYS A 295 -4.46 -13.31 5.25
N GLY A 296 -5.38 -14.26 5.17
CA GLY A 296 -5.23 -15.58 5.79
C GLY A 296 -5.46 -16.73 4.80
N ARG A 297 -5.49 -17.95 5.32
CA ARG A 297 -5.62 -19.17 4.51
C ARG A 297 -6.99 -19.21 3.81
N PRO A 298 -7.11 -19.80 2.61
CA PRO A 298 -8.41 -20.13 2.01
C PRO A 298 -9.30 -20.89 2.98
N SER A 299 -10.61 -20.72 2.85
CA SER A 299 -11.54 -21.45 3.68
C SER A 299 -11.33 -22.96 3.51
N SER A 300 -11.03 -23.62 4.62
CA SER A 300 -10.76 -25.05 4.71
C SER A 300 -11.36 -25.60 6.00
N SER A 301 -11.87 -26.84 5.96
CA SER A 301 -12.30 -27.61 7.12
C SER A 301 -11.18 -28.48 7.70
N THR A 302 -9.98 -28.45 7.09
CA THR A 302 -8.83 -29.23 7.51
C THR A 302 -7.60 -28.35 7.67
N ALA A 303 -6.63 -28.88 8.40
CA ALA A 303 -5.27 -28.38 8.49
C ALA A 303 -4.67 -28.03 7.13
N SER A 304 -3.93 -26.92 7.05
CA SER A 304 -3.30 -26.49 5.80
C SER A 304 -2.26 -25.39 6.01
N CYS A 305 -1.40 -25.23 5.01
CA CYS A 305 -0.59 -24.03 4.82
C CYS A 305 -0.88 -23.40 3.47
N THR A 306 -0.90 -22.07 3.43
CA THR A 306 -0.97 -21.27 2.20
C THR A 306 0.26 -20.39 2.13
N SER A 307 0.89 -20.26 0.96
CA SER A 307 2.15 -19.56 0.85
C SER A 307 2.23 -18.57 -0.30
N VAL A 308 3.12 -17.61 -0.13
CA VAL A 308 3.61 -16.70 -1.16
C VAL A 308 5.13 -16.77 -1.20
N GLN A 309 5.68 -16.83 -2.41
CA GLN A 309 7.12 -16.84 -2.63
C GLN A 309 7.62 -15.44 -3.00
N PHE A 310 8.79 -15.09 -2.48
CA PHE A 310 9.49 -13.86 -2.78
C PHE A 310 10.80 -14.22 -3.49
N PRO A 311 10.87 -14.06 -4.82
CA PRO A 311 12.04 -14.43 -5.57
C PRO A 311 13.22 -13.49 -5.23
N SER A 312 14.39 -14.06 -5.00
CA SER A 312 15.62 -13.28 -4.80
C SER A 312 16.02 -12.54 -6.09
N ASN A 313 15.60 -13.07 -7.24
CA ASN A 313 16.03 -12.70 -8.58
C ASN A 313 17.56 -12.79 -8.77
N GLY A 314 18.16 -13.82 -8.19
CA GLY A 314 19.59 -14.10 -8.31
C GLY A 314 20.49 -13.28 -7.38
N PHE A 315 19.91 -12.35 -6.62
CA PHE A 315 20.68 -11.57 -5.63
C PHE A 315 21.11 -12.49 -4.49
N SER A 316 22.42 -12.56 -4.28
CA SER A 316 23.01 -13.28 -3.16
C SER A 316 22.83 -12.49 -1.87
N TYR A 317 22.55 -13.18 -0.77
CA TYR A 317 22.39 -12.60 0.56
C TYR A 317 22.87 -13.57 1.64
N SER A 318 23.36 -13.02 2.74
CA SER A 318 23.75 -13.77 3.93
C SER A 318 22.97 -13.34 5.17
N GLN A 319 22.22 -12.23 5.08
CA GLN A 319 21.38 -11.73 6.15
C GLN A 319 19.93 -11.53 5.69
N ILE A 320 19.00 -11.79 6.60
CA ILE A 320 17.57 -11.49 6.44
C ILE A 320 17.14 -10.69 7.66
N CYS A 321 16.47 -9.56 7.41
CA CYS A 321 15.86 -8.74 8.45
C CYS A 321 14.41 -8.44 8.03
N GLY A 322 13.47 -8.53 8.96
CA GLY A 322 12.09 -8.19 8.63
C GLY A 322 11.18 -8.18 9.85
N ARG A 323 9.93 -7.81 9.62
CA ARG A 323 8.86 -7.87 10.61
C ARG A 323 7.55 -8.24 9.95
N VAL A 324 6.68 -8.87 10.72
CA VAL A 324 5.35 -9.29 10.31
C VAL A 324 4.38 -8.91 11.40
N THR A 325 3.24 -8.32 11.03
CA THR A 325 2.13 -8.10 11.96
C THR A 325 0.95 -8.93 11.50
N GLY A 326 0.46 -9.78 12.39
CA GLY A 326 -0.70 -10.61 12.15
C GLY A 326 -1.79 -10.40 13.17
N TYR A 327 -2.83 -11.21 13.07
CA TYR A 327 -3.95 -11.22 13.98
C TYR A 327 -4.33 -12.66 14.28
N GLN A 328 -4.72 -12.92 15.52
CA GLN A 328 -5.32 -14.20 15.88
C GLN A 328 -6.76 -14.23 15.38
N TYR A 329 -7.14 -15.33 14.72
CA TYR A 329 -8.53 -15.69 14.50
C TYR A 329 -8.85 -16.93 15.33
N ALA A 330 -9.89 -16.83 16.17
CA ALA A 330 -10.40 -17.94 16.95
C ALA A 330 -9.36 -18.59 17.88
N THR A 331 -9.20 -19.92 17.88
CA THR A 331 -8.49 -20.68 18.92
C THR A 331 -7.21 -21.31 18.42
N THR A 332 -6.22 -20.49 18.04
CA THR A 332 -4.89 -20.97 17.62
C THR A 332 -4.17 -21.70 18.75
N ASP A 333 -3.50 -22.81 18.44
CA ASP A 333 -2.86 -23.72 19.40
C ASP A 333 -1.31 -23.60 19.40
N GLY A 334 -0.75 -22.61 18.73
CA GLY A 334 0.68 -22.30 18.74
C GLY A 334 1.55 -23.37 18.08
N LEU A 335 2.33 -24.10 18.86
CA LEU A 335 3.17 -25.24 18.46
C LEU A 335 2.73 -26.55 19.12
N ALA A 336 1.43 -26.76 19.33
CA ALA A 336 0.92 -27.95 20.01
C ALA A 336 1.55 -29.25 19.47
N SER A 337 2.08 -30.08 20.37
CA SER A 337 2.84 -31.29 20.02
C SER A 337 1.97 -32.53 19.84
N ALA A 338 0.68 -32.44 20.16
CA ALA A 338 -0.28 -33.55 20.05
C ALA A 338 -0.52 -34.01 18.60
N TRP A 339 -0.08 -33.22 17.62
CA TRP A 339 -0.34 -33.46 16.20
C TRP A 339 0.87 -34.06 15.46
N PRO A 340 0.63 -35.00 14.52
CA PRO A 340 1.69 -35.79 13.88
C PRO A 340 2.65 -34.94 13.02
N ASN A 341 2.27 -33.72 12.68
CA ASN A 341 3.01 -32.83 11.78
C ASN A 341 3.88 -31.81 12.50
N HIS A 342 3.85 -31.79 13.84
CA HIS A 342 4.63 -30.86 14.66
C HIS A 342 6.12 -30.83 14.28
N ASN A 343 6.73 -31.97 13.92
CA ASN A 343 8.16 -32.04 13.57
C ASN A 343 8.45 -31.97 12.06
N ASN A 344 7.50 -31.54 11.24
CA ASN A 344 7.65 -31.51 9.78
C ASN A 344 7.59 -30.08 9.25
N LEU A 345 8.75 -29.50 8.92
CA LEU A 345 8.87 -28.16 8.32
C LEU A 345 8.04 -28.01 7.04
N ASN A 346 7.81 -29.08 6.28
CA ASN A 346 7.01 -29.03 5.06
C ASN A 346 5.50 -29.10 5.30
N SER A 347 5.08 -29.32 6.55
CA SER A 347 3.68 -29.44 6.95
C SER A 347 3.19 -28.19 7.68
N TYR A 348 2.01 -28.27 8.28
CA TYR A 348 1.37 -27.27 9.13
C TYR A 348 1.84 -27.40 10.59
N TYR A 349 3.13 -27.22 10.82
CA TYR A 349 3.73 -27.45 12.13
C TYR A 349 3.45 -26.35 13.18
N VAL A 350 2.83 -25.24 12.75
CA VAL A 350 2.63 -24.02 13.53
C VAL A 350 1.30 -23.37 13.15
N ASP A 351 0.58 -22.88 14.16
CA ASP A 351 -0.52 -21.93 13.96
C ASP A 351 0.07 -20.54 13.96
N GLY A 352 0.17 -19.97 12.77
CA GLY A 352 0.93 -18.74 12.58
C GLY A 352 1.60 -18.67 11.22
N ILE A 353 2.72 -17.94 11.19
CA ILE A 353 3.45 -17.64 9.96
C ILE A 353 4.85 -18.25 10.01
N SER A 354 5.19 -19.04 9.00
CA SER A 354 6.51 -19.64 8.81
C SER A 354 7.22 -18.94 7.65
N ILE A 355 8.37 -18.33 7.93
CA ILE A 355 9.30 -17.82 6.92
C ILE A 355 10.33 -18.91 6.66
N THR A 356 10.48 -19.29 5.39
CA THR A 356 11.41 -20.33 4.96
C THR A 356 12.18 -19.91 3.71
N ARG A 357 13.22 -20.65 3.36
CA ARG A 357 14.03 -20.41 2.15
C ARG A 357 14.42 -21.71 1.46
N GLY A 358 14.64 -21.62 0.15
CA GLY A 358 15.31 -22.65 -0.64
C GLY A 358 14.50 -23.92 -0.88
N SER A 359 15.10 -24.84 -1.65
CA SER A 359 14.56 -26.16 -1.96
C SER A 359 15.70 -27.18 -1.94
N PRO A 360 15.82 -28.06 -0.93
CA PRO A 360 14.84 -28.33 0.13
C PRO A 360 14.63 -27.15 1.09
N ARG A 361 13.40 -27.05 1.60
CA ARG A 361 12.96 -25.97 2.49
C ARG A 361 13.80 -25.92 3.76
N GLN A 362 14.28 -24.73 4.10
CA GLN A 362 15.02 -24.44 5.33
C GLN A 362 14.28 -23.37 6.15
N HIS A 363 14.30 -23.52 7.47
CA HIS A 363 13.65 -22.58 8.38
C HIS A 363 14.42 -21.24 8.48
N VAL A 364 13.69 -20.14 8.43
CA VAL A 364 14.21 -18.78 8.68
C VAL A 364 13.69 -18.27 10.01
N TRP A 365 12.36 -18.14 10.14
CA TRP A 365 11.71 -17.63 11.35
C TRP A 365 10.27 -18.17 11.48
N SER A 366 9.77 -18.35 12.70
CA SER A 366 8.37 -18.65 12.98
C SER A 366 7.71 -17.51 13.77
N PHE A 367 6.51 -17.12 13.40
CA PHE A 367 5.65 -16.22 14.14
C PHE A 367 4.45 -17.03 14.62
N VAL A 368 4.41 -17.32 15.91
CA VAL A 368 3.50 -18.31 16.52
C VAL A 368 2.33 -17.59 17.19
N SER A 369 1.10 -18.05 16.97
CA SER A 369 -0.10 -17.53 17.61
C SER A 369 -0.57 -18.50 18.71
N GLY A 370 -0.53 -18.08 19.97
CA GLY A 370 -1.02 -18.89 21.09
C GLY A 370 -2.54 -18.76 21.30
N PHE A 371 -3.11 -19.63 22.14
CA PHE A 371 -4.55 -19.66 22.41
C PHE A 371 -5.05 -18.40 23.13
N SER A 372 -4.35 -18.02 24.20
CA SER A 372 -4.68 -16.86 25.01
C SER A 372 -3.49 -16.38 25.84
N GLY A 373 -3.34 -15.06 25.92
CA GLY A 373 -2.28 -14.45 26.71
C GLY A 373 -2.56 -14.43 28.22
N ASN A 374 -3.71 -14.89 28.69
CA ASN A 374 -4.11 -14.82 30.12
C ASN A 374 -4.51 -16.16 30.75
N VAL A 375 -4.55 -17.26 29.99
CA VAL A 375 -5.03 -18.56 30.49
C VAL A 375 -3.86 -19.51 30.77
N LEU A 376 -3.64 -19.83 32.05
CA LEU A 376 -2.63 -20.80 32.49
C LEU A 376 -3.06 -22.27 32.31
N LEU A 377 -4.37 -22.54 32.18
CA LEU A 377 -4.92 -23.91 32.06
C LEU A 377 -4.76 -24.52 30.66
N ALA A 378 -4.29 -23.73 29.68
CA ALA A 378 -4.08 -24.12 28.30
C ALA A 378 -2.58 -24.28 27.99
N SER A 379 -1.79 -24.86 28.92
CA SER A 379 -0.32 -24.91 28.81
C SER A 379 0.21 -25.56 27.53
N ASP A 380 -0.56 -26.48 26.94
CA ASP A 380 -0.24 -27.15 25.68
C ASP A 380 -0.58 -26.33 24.43
N TYR A 381 -1.28 -25.19 24.59
CA TYR A 381 -1.77 -24.31 23.52
C TYR A 381 -1.27 -22.86 23.67
N THR A 382 -0.47 -22.57 24.69
CA THR A 382 0.14 -21.25 24.92
C THR A 382 1.51 -21.14 24.26
N CYS A 383 2.00 -19.92 24.14
CA CYS A 383 3.33 -19.67 23.61
C CYS A 383 4.43 -20.46 24.33
N PRO A 384 5.46 -20.99 23.64
CA PRO A 384 6.54 -21.76 24.27
C PRO A 384 7.34 -21.01 25.35
N CYS A 385 7.41 -19.67 25.23
CA CYS A 385 8.03 -18.79 26.22
C CYS A 385 7.08 -18.33 27.32
N GLY A 386 5.80 -18.73 27.26
CA GLY A 386 4.75 -18.33 28.17
C GLY A 386 4.90 -18.98 29.56
N ILE A 387 4.43 -18.27 30.58
CA ILE A 387 4.49 -18.76 31.97
C ILE A 387 3.67 -20.04 32.10
N GLY A 388 4.30 -21.11 32.57
CA GLY A 388 3.66 -22.41 32.75
C GLY A 388 3.38 -23.18 31.45
N SER A 389 3.89 -22.72 30.31
CA SER A 389 3.78 -23.45 29.04
C SER A 389 4.50 -24.79 29.09
N THR A 390 3.88 -25.79 28.49
CA THR A 390 4.45 -27.12 28.25
C THR A 390 4.85 -27.30 26.78
N GLN A 391 4.63 -26.29 25.93
CA GLN A 391 5.03 -26.34 24.54
C GLN A 391 6.55 -26.36 24.38
N THR A 392 7.00 -27.10 23.37
CA THR A 392 8.42 -27.17 23.00
C THR A 392 8.58 -26.76 21.56
N THR A 393 9.68 -26.08 21.25
CA THR A 393 10.00 -25.70 19.88
C THR A 393 10.63 -26.88 19.15
N GLN A 394 10.33 -27.00 17.86
CA GLN A 394 10.98 -27.99 17.00
C GLN A 394 12.47 -27.70 16.88
N SER A 395 13.26 -28.74 16.64
CA SER A 395 14.71 -28.62 16.47
C SER A 395 15.13 -27.66 15.34
N PHE A 396 14.34 -27.59 14.25
CA PHE A 396 14.61 -26.67 13.14
C PHE A 396 14.20 -25.22 13.43
N VAL A 397 13.31 -24.97 14.39
CA VAL A 397 12.91 -23.62 14.82
C VAL A 397 13.92 -23.09 15.83
N GLY A 398 14.22 -23.88 16.87
CA GLY A 398 15.09 -23.48 17.98
C GLY A 398 14.58 -22.19 18.63
N ASN A 399 15.44 -21.15 18.66
CA ASN A 399 15.13 -19.83 19.21
C ASN A 399 14.68 -18.81 18.14
N ASN A 400 14.49 -19.23 16.89
CA ASN A 400 14.18 -18.32 15.78
C ASN A 400 12.66 -18.16 15.63
N TYR A 401 12.02 -17.67 16.69
CA TYR A 401 10.59 -17.44 16.69
C TYR A 401 10.19 -16.23 17.53
N PHE A 402 9.05 -15.65 17.19
CA PHE A 402 8.26 -14.82 18.09
C PHE A 402 6.94 -15.53 18.36
N CYS A 403 6.39 -15.31 19.55
CA CYS A 403 5.09 -15.86 19.90
C CYS A 403 4.27 -14.82 20.66
N GLU A 404 2.97 -14.76 20.36
CA GLU A 404 2.03 -13.90 21.06
C GLU A 404 0.61 -14.43 20.87
N SER A 405 -0.30 -14.11 21.79
CA SER A 405 -1.73 -14.37 21.65
C SER A 405 -2.53 -13.07 21.57
N GLY A 406 -3.43 -12.97 20.59
CA GLY A 406 -4.32 -11.83 20.39
C GLY A 406 -5.54 -11.89 21.33
N ASN A 407 -5.91 -13.09 21.76
CA ASN A 407 -7.01 -13.30 22.70
C ASN A 407 -6.56 -13.08 24.15
N LEU A 408 -6.90 -11.93 24.72
CA LEU A 408 -6.66 -11.63 26.13
C LEU A 408 -7.81 -12.07 27.06
N LEU A 409 -8.81 -12.79 26.54
CA LEU A 409 -9.95 -13.29 27.33
C LEU A 409 -9.69 -14.70 27.85
N ASN A 410 -10.40 -15.07 28.91
CA ASN A 410 -10.28 -16.40 29.53
C ASN A 410 -11.10 -17.49 28.82
N MET A 411 -11.55 -17.24 27.59
CA MET A 411 -12.41 -18.15 26.84
C MET A 411 -12.19 -18.03 25.32
N ALA A 412 -12.53 -19.09 24.60
CA ALA A 412 -12.54 -19.12 23.15
C ALA A 412 -13.58 -18.13 22.56
N GLN A 413 -13.21 -17.42 21.50
CA GLN A 413 -14.14 -16.64 20.69
C GLN A 413 -13.83 -16.80 19.21
N PHE A 414 -14.81 -17.20 18.41
CA PHE A 414 -14.68 -17.41 16.96
C PHE A 414 -14.76 -16.09 16.19
N LYS A 415 -13.75 -15.24 16.39
CA LYS A 415 -13.64 -13.93 15.73
C LYS A 415 -12.19 -13.58 15.44
N LEU A 416 -12.00 -12.53 14.63
CA LEU A 416 -10.70 -11.89 14.44
C LEU A 416 -10.42 -10.92 15.59
N PHE A 417 -9.32 -11.09 16.30
CA PHE A 417 -8.89 -10.21 17.40
C PHE A 417 -8.12 -9.00 16.87
N THR A 418 -8.84 -7.98 16.40
CA THR A 418 -8.25 -6.82 15.72
C THR A 418 -7.63 -5.78 16.66
N SER A 419 -7.97 -5.81 17.95
CA SER A 419 -7.49 -4.85 18.95
C SER A 419 -6.12 -5.19 19.52
N ASN A 420 -5.63 -6.42 19.32
CA ASN A 420 -4.31 -6.87 19.75
C ASN A 420 -3.58 -7.51 18.56
N PRO A 421 -2.89 -6.71 17.73
CA PRO A 421 -2.03 -7.25 16.68
C PRO A 421 -0.96 -8.17 17.28
N LEU A 422 -0.57 -9.20 16.55
CA LEU A 422 0.43 -10.15 16.98
C LEU A 422 1.84 -9.71 16.58
N TRP A 423 2.80 -10.04 17.44
CA TRP A 423 4.24 -9.95 17.26
C TRP A 423 4.77 -8.52 17.13
N ASP A 424 4.05 -7.57 17.72
CA ASP A 424 4.48 -6.17 17.85
C ASP A 424 5.13 -5.86 19.20
N GLY A 425 5.08 -6.82 20.14
CA GLY A 425 5.64 -6.71 21.48
C GLY A 425 4.82 -5.84 22.43
N GLN A 426 3.57 -5.55 22.09
CA GLN A 426 2.69 -4.66 22.85
C GLN A 426 1.46 -5.39 23.37
N ASN A 427 0.81 -4.82 24.40
CA ASN A 427 -0.49 -5.29 24.88
C ASN A 427 -0.57 -6.78 25.30
N CYS A 428 0.58 -7.36 25.66
CA CYS A 428 0.69 -8.77 25.97
C CYS A 428 0.00 -9.16 27.26
N GLY A 429 -0.61 -10.35 27.24
CA GLY A 429 -1.22 -10.93 28.41
C GLY A 429 -0.18 -11.39 29.44
N SER A 430 -0.66 -11.65 30.66
CA SER A 430 0.18 -12.06 31.80
C SER A 430 0.96 -13.37 31.57
N VAL A 431 0.47 -14.26 30.72
CA VAL A 431 1.12 -15.53 30.36
C VAL A 431 2.23 -15.30 29.32
N ASP A 432 1.97 -14.48 28.31
CA ASP A 432 2.89 -14.28 27.16
C ASP A 432 3.91 -13.14 27.39
N ILE A 433 3.94 -12.54 28.58
CA ILE A 433 4.78 -11.36 28.88
C ILE A 433 6.27 -11.57 28.57
N ASN A 434 6.78 -12.79 28.80
CA ASN A 434 8.17 -13.15 28.47
C ASN A 434 8.40 -13.21 26.96
N CYS A 435 7.40 -13.65 26.20
CA CYS A 435 7.46 -13.73 24.75
C CYS A 435 7.52 -12.35 24.11
N CYS A 436 6.81 -11.39 24.67
CA CYS A 436 6.84 -10.01 24.20
C CYS A 436 8.11 -9.25 24.56
N SER A 437 8.89 -9.79 25.49
CA SER A 437 10.23 -9.29 25.80
C SER A 437 11.32 -9.99 24.98
N ALA A 438 10.95 -10.76 23.95
CA ALA A 438 11.90 -11.45 23.09
C ALA A 438 12.85 -10.44 22.41
N PRO A 439 14.17 -10.67 22.43
CA PRO A 439 15.12 -9.79 21.79
C PRO A 439 14.80 -9.58 20.30
N GLY A 440 14.83 -8.33 19.86
CA GLY A 440 14.63 -7.95 18.46
C GLY A 440 13.19 -7.67 18.07
N ILE A 441 12.16 -8.12 18.80
CA ILE A 441 10.75 -7.87 18.47
C ILE A 441 10.49 -6.35 18.25
N PRO A 442 9.83 -5.93 17.15
CA PRO A 442 9.13 -6.73 16.13
C PRO A 442 10.01 -7.24 14.97
N TRP A 443 11.31 -6.95 14.98
CA TRP A 443 12.25 -7.28 13.91
C TRP A 443 12.99 -8.59 14.14
N PHE A 444 12.76 -9.60 13.29
CA PHE A 444 13.59 -10.79 13.28
C PHE A 444 14.87 -10.55 12.47
N HIS A 445 15.96 -11.17 12.90
CA HIS A 445 17.25 -11.14 12.20
C HIS A 445 17.82 -12.54 12.07
N ARG A 446 18.20 -12.92 10.85
CA ARG A 446 18.88 -14.18 10.57
C ARG A 446 20.15 -13.92 9.78
N THR A 447 21.24 -14.51 10.26
CA THR A 447 22.56 -14.42 9.63
C THR A 447 23.05 -15.82 9.31
N TYR A 448 23.60 -15.99 8.12
CA TYR A 448 24.15 -17.25 7.61
C TYR A 448 25.65 -17.08 7.35
N SER A 449 26.44 -18.12 7.62
CA SER A 449 27.88 -18.13 7.33
C SER A 449 28.20 -18.19 5.84
N VAL A 450 27.25 -18.66 5.03
CA VAL A 450 27.37 -18.79 3.58
C VAL A 450 26.18 -18.08 2.93
N ALA A 451 26.48 -17.22 1.97
CA ALA A 451 25.47 -16.52 1.21
C ALA A 451 24.70 -17.46 0.29
N THR A 452 23.43 -17.16 0.04
CA THR A 452 22.56 -17.89 -0.88
C THR A 452 21.78 -16.91 -1.75
N ASN A 453 21.23 -17.38 -2.86
CA ASN A 453 20.23 -16.66 -3.66
C ASN A 453 18.87 -17.38 -3.63
N ASP A 454 18.63 -18.22 -2.63
CA ASP A 454 17.36 -18.91 -2.45
C ASP A 454 16.18 -17.93 -2.43
N ASN A 455 15.04 -18.37 -2.94
CA ASN A 455 13.80 -17.62 -2.75
C ASN A 455 13.36 -17.71 -1.28
N LEU A 456 12.77 -16.64 -0.76
CA LEU A 456 12.06 -16.69 0.51
C LEU A 456 10.61 -17.12 0.28
N GLU A 457 10.02 -17.74 1.28
CA GLU A 457 8.61 -18.13 1.28
C GLU A 457 8.00 -17.73 2.62
N LEU A 458 6.86 -17.04 2.57
CA LEU A 458 6.00 -16.80 3.72
C LEU A 458 4.81 -17.77 3.63
N ARG A 459 4.56 -18.50 4.71
CA ARG A 459 3.49 -19.49 4.79
C ARG A 459 2.61 -19.16 6.00
N VAL A 460 1.31 -18.98 5.80
CA VAL A 460 0.33 -19.00 6.90
C VAL A 460 -0.12 -20.45 7.05
N CYS A 461 0.07 -21.01 8.24
CA CYS A 461 -0.22 -22.39 8.57
C CYS A 461 -1.18 -22.46 9.75
N GLY A 462 -1.88 -23.59 9.84
CA GLY A 462 -2.58 -23.99 11.04
C GLY A 462 -2.98 -25.47 10.97
N ASP A 463 -3.01 -26.12 12.11
CA ASP A 463 -3.21 -27.56 12.23
C ASP A 463 -4.68 -28.02 12.23
N GLN A 464 -5.60 -27.06 12.16
CA GLN A 464 -7.04 -27.26 11.99
C GLN A 464 -7.61 -26.43 10.84
N GLY A 465 -8.93 -26.54 10.68
CA GLY A 465 -9.70 -25.78 9.70
C GLY A 465 -9.79 -24.29 10.04
N THR A 466 -9.83 -23.47 9.01
CA THR A 466 -9.85 -21.99 9.12
C THR A 466 -11.08 -21.37 9.80
N GLY A 467 -12.08 -22.19 10.16
CA GLY A 467 -13.22 -21.77 10.98
C GLY A 467 -12.92 -21.83 12.48
N ASP A 468 -11.95 -22.67 12.86
CA ASP A 468 -11.53 -22.94 14.23
C ASP A 468 -10.31 -22.09 14.61
N GLU A 469 -9.39 -21.92 13.67
CA GLU A 469 -8.18 -21.12 13.86
C GLU A 469 -7.61 -20.57 12.55
N ASP A 470 -7.05 -19.38 12.59
CA ASP A 470 -6.23 -18.84 11.50
C ASP A 470 -5.35 -17.72 12.03
N THR A 471 -4.33 -17.35 11.25
CA THR A 471 -3.43 -16.25 11.65
C THR A 471 -3.17 -15.30 10.48
N PRO A 472 -4.19 -14.54 10.05
CA PRO A 472 -4.04 -13.64 8.91
C PRO A 472 -3.04 -12.51 9.18
N PHE A 473 -2.20 -12.19 8.19
CA PHE A 473 -1.28 -11.05 8.27
C PHE A 473 -1.90 -9.75 7.74
N GLY A 474 -1.66 -8.65 8.42
CA GLY A 474 -2.01 -7.31 7.94
C GLY A 474 -0.81 -6.58 7.31
N TYR A 475 0.41 -6.96 7.70
CA TYR A 475 1.61 -6.25 7.30
C TYR A 475 2.82 -7.18 7.28
N TYR A 476 3.71 -6.99 6.31
CA TYR A 476 5.09 -7.47 6.40
C TYR A 476 6.03 -6.56 5.62
N GLU A 477 7.26 -6.47 6.11
CA GLU A 477 8.39 -5.99 5.30
C GLU A 477 9.60 -6.87 5.58
N ILE A 478 10.25 -7.33 4.50
CA ILE A 478 11.38 -8.26 4.56
C ILE A 478 12.48 -7.77 3.65
N TYR A 479 13.70 -7.78 4.17
CA TYR A 479 14.91 -7.32 3.53
C TYR A 479 15.98 -8.40 3.53
N ILE A 480 16.83 -8.38 2.50
CA ILE A 480 18.02 -9.20 2.38
C ILE A 480 19.26 -8.31 2.23
N LYS A 481 20.40 -8.81 2.70
CA LYS A 481 21.70 -8.13 2.59
C LYS A 481 22.83 -9.13 2.35
#